data_AF-B7G3K8-F1
#
_entry.id   AF-B7G3K8-F1
#
_cell.length_a   1.000
_cell.length_b   1.000
_cell.length_c   1.000
_cell.angle_alpha   90.00
_cell.angle_beta   90.00
_cell.angle_gamma   90.00
#
_symmetry.space_group_name_H-M   'P 1'
#
loop_
_entity.id
_entity.type
_entity.pdbx_description
1 polymer ?
#
loop_
_entity_poly.entity_id
_entity_poly.type
_entity_poly.pdbx_seq_one_letter_code
_entity_poly.pdbx_strand_id
1 'polypeptide(L)'
;MSPSADFTISDFPHKVLNPIATDTIAPSYASLLLAQRQLSTNASAIPSLNGGGAHGHMALTLTADAYAELSNIPFVIPVAPPADPEPGATQPQITENNQLHKRAVAIHSLYVAVNNALRRQLLDAVPRVYVCDLEHPQFAYSHVTCLDLLDHLWRNFGTISASDLKNNI
;
A
#
# COMPACT_ATOMS: atom_id res chain seq x y z
N MET A 1 -14.42 22.34 -10.49
CA MET A 1 -13.41 21.41 -11.03
C MET A 1 -12.23 21.42 -10.07
N SER A 2 -12.08 20.40 -9.24
CA SER A 2 -10.89 20.26 -8.39
C SER A 2 -9.86 19.43 -9.17
N PRO A 3 -8.64 19.93 -9.40
CA PRO A 3 -7.57 19.12 -9.93
C PRO A 3 -6.91 18.44 -8.73
N SER A 4 -7.40 17.28 -8.30
CA SER A 4 -6.48 16.35 -7.65
C SER A 4 -5.67 15.75 -8.79
N ALA A 5 -4.35 15.89 -8.75
CA ALA A 5 -3.49 15.10 -9.60
C ALA A 5 -3.88 13.63 -9.37
N ASP A 6 -4.49 13.00 -10.37
CA ASP A 6 -4.86 11.60 -10.29
C ASP A 6 -3.55 10.83 -10.22
N PHE A 7 -3.28 10.22 -9.06
CA PHE A 7 -2.14 9.34 -8.90
C PHE A 7 -2.15 8.26 -9.99
N THR A 8 -0.99 8.02 -10.58
CA THR A 8 -0.81 6.99 -11.61
C THR A 8 0.40 6.11 -11.30
N ILE A 9 0.46 4.93 -11.90
CA ILE A 9 1.61 4.02 -11.76
C ILE A 9 2.92 4.66 -12.23
N SER A 10 2.89 5.69 -13.10
CA SER A 10 4.11 6.40 -13.50
C SER A 10 4.77 7.17 -12.37
N ASP A 11 4.06 7.46 -11.28
CA ASP A 11 4.58 8.14 -10.10
C ASP A 11 5.42 7.18 -9.22
N PHE A 12 5.35 5.87 -9.46
CA PHE A 12 6.17 4.89 -8.75
C PHE A 12 7.59 4.79 -9.33
N PRO A 13 8.64 4.89 -8.49
CA PRO A 13 10.02 4.59 -8.89
C PRO A 13 10.19 3.19 -9.49
N HIS A 14 9.50 2.18 -8.94
CA HIS A 14 9.47 0.82 -9.45
C HIS A 14 8.10 0.52 -10.05
N LYS A 15 7.94 0.69 -11.36
CA LYS A 15 6.65 0.49 -12.07
C LYS A 15 6.21 -0.97 -12.16
N VAL A 16 7.17 -1.88 -12.12
CA VAL A 16 6.98 -3.34 -12.09
C VAL A 16 7.94 -3.90 -11.06
N LEU A 17 7.47 -4.83 -10.23
CA LEU A 17 8.35 -5.50 -9.27
C LEU A 17 9.18 -6.56 -9.97
N ASN A 18 10.29 -6.91 -9.35
CA ASN A 18 11.00 -8.12 -9.72
C ASN A 18 10.12 -9.34 -9.35
N PRO A 19 10.15 -10.42 -10.15
CA PRO A 19 9.39 -11.62 -9.81
C PRO A 19 9.75 -12.12 -8.42
N ILE A 20 8.74 -12.29 -7.58
CA ILE A 20 8.89 -12.88 -6.23
C ILE A 20 9.05 -14.39 -6.36
N ALA A 21 8.29 -14.97 -7.30
CA ALA A 21 8.29 -16.38 -7.63
C ALA A 21 7.90 -16.56 -9.10
N THR A 22 8.09 -17.76 -9.60
CA THR A 22 7.58 -18.22 -10.90
C THR A 22 6.84 -19.55 -10.70
N ASP A 23 6.26 -20.10 -11.77
CA ASP A 23 5.62 -21.42 -11.70
C ASP A 23 6.60 -22.55 -11.38
N THR A 24 7.91 -22.30 -11.52
CA THR A 24 8.98 -23.28 -11.28
C THR A 24 9.91 -22.93 -10.11
N ILE A 25 9.87 -21.69 -9.63
CA ILE A 25 10.73 -21.20 -8.54
C ILE A 25 9.84 -20.60 -7.45
N ALA A 26 9.87 -21.20 -6.26
CA ALA A 26 9.14 -20.73 -5.10
C ALA A 26 9.71 -19.40 -4.56
N PRO A 27 8.90 -18.61 -3.82
CA PRO A 27 9.41 -17.43 -3.13
C PRO A 27 10.57 -17.78 -2.20
N SER A 28 11.55 -16.87 -2.11
CA SER A 28 12.68 -16.99 -1.20
C SER A 28 12.76 -15.75 -0.30
N TYR A 29 13.52 -15.85 0.79
CA TYR A 29 13.79 -14.71 1.65
C TYR A 29 14.31 -13.50 0.85
N ALA A 30 15.23 -13.75 -0.09
CA ALA A 30 15.84 -12.70 -0.90
C ALA A 30 14.84 -12.04 -1.86
N SER A 31 13.97 -12.82 -2.51
CA SER A 31 12.98 -12.25 -3.44
C SER A 31 11.90 -11.46 -2.69
N LEU A 32 11.48 -11.94 -1.51
CA LEU A 32 10.56 -11.22 -0.62
C LEU A 32 11.16 -9.92 -0.08
N LEU A 33 12.41 -9.95 0.38
CA LEU A 33 13.10 -8.75 0.85
C LEU A 33 13.24 -7.70 -0.25
N LEU A 34 13.52 -8.13 -1.48
CA LEU A 34 13.59 -7.23 -2.63
C LEU A 34 12.22 -6.59 -2.93
N ALA A 35 11.15 -7.39 -2.95
CA ALA A 35 9.80 -6.88 -3.18
C ALA A 35 9.35 -5.92 -2.07
N GLN A 36 9.62 -6.24 -0.79
CA GLN A 36 9.37 -5.36 0.35
C GLN A 36 10.03 -3.99 0.14
N ARG A 37 11.30 -3.97 -0.27
CA ARG A 37 12.04 -2.72 -0.53
C ARG A 37 11.46 -1.93 -1.70
N GLN A 38 11.15 -2.60 -2.82
CA GLN A 38 10.55 -1.96 -3.99
C GLN A 38 9.19 -1.34 -3.67
N LEU A 39 8.31 -2.09 -3.00
CA LEU A 39 7.00 -1.61 -2.56
C LEU A 39 7.10 -0.47 -1.55
N SER A 40 7.99 -0.58 -0.56
CA SER A 40 8.20 0.47 0.43
C SER A 40 8.73 1.77 -0.21
N THR A 41 9.58 1.65 -1.23
CA THR A 41 10.12 2.77 -2.02
C THR A 41 9.02 3.44 -2.86
N ASN A 42 8.14 2.63 -3.47
CA ASN A 42 6.97 3.15 -4.18
C ASN A 42 6.00 3.88 -3.25
N ALA A 43 5.72 3.29 -2.09
CA ALA A 43 4.80 3.85 -1.11
C ALA A 43 5.33 5.16 -0.52
N SER A 44 6.63 5.25 -0.20
CA SER A 44 7.24 6.46 0.34
C SER A 44 7.36 7.60 -0.68
N ALA A 45 7.48 7.27 -1.97
CA ALA A 45 7.52 8.26 -3.05
C ALA A 45 6.22 9.05 -3.20
N ILE A 46 5.08 8.50 -2.75
CA ILE A 46 3.79 9.20 -2.79
C ILE A 46 3.56 9.96 -1.47
N PRO A 47 3.57 11.30 -1.46
CA PRO A 47 3.49 12.08 -0.23
C PRO A 47 2.18 11.85 0.53
N SER A 48 2.27 11.82 1.86
CA SER A 48 1.13 11.80 2.77
C SER A 48 1.51 12.49 4.08
N LEU A 49 0.58 13.26 4.64
CA LEU A 49 0.76 13.89 5.95
C LEU A 49 0.35 12.98 7.11
N ASN A 50 -0.27 11.84 6.81
CA ASN A 50 -0.94 10.97 7.78
C ASN A 50 0.03 10.12 8.63
N GLY A 51 1.16 10.67 9.04
CA GLY A 51 2.20 9.97 9.83
C GLY A 51 3.40 10.88 10.09
N GLY A 52 3.15 12.19 10.21
CA GLY A 52 4.20 13.19 10.35
C GLY A 52 4.80 13.71 9.03
N GLY A 53 4.34 13.22 7.87
CA GLY A 53 4.72 13.78 6.57
C GLY A 53 6.03 13.24 5.96
N ALA A 54 6.89 12.60 6.76
CA ALA A 54 8.24 12.23 6.35
C ALA A 54 8.32 10.99 5.45
N HIS A 55 7.35 10.07 5.57
CA HIS A 55 7.46 8.71 5.00
C HIS A 55 6.38 8.38 3.96
N GLY A 56 5.68 9.40 3.43
CA GLY A 56 4.65 9.18 2.42
C GLY A 56 3.60 8.15 2.86
N HIS A 57 3.27 7.22 1.97
CA HIS A 57 2.32 6.13 2.24
C HIS A 57 2.99 4.82 2.71
N MET A 58 4.21 4.85 3.23
CA MET A 58 4.99 3.64 3.57
C MET A 58 4.28 2.68 4.54
N ALA A 59 3.34 3.17 5.34
CA ALA A 59 2.47 2.36 6.20
C ALA A 59 1.58 1.34 5.44
N LEU A 60 1.40 1.50 4.12
CA LEU A 60 0.70 0.51 3.27
C LEU A 60 1.50 -0.77 3.04
N THR A 61 2.76 -0.80 3.46
CA THR A 61 3.70 -1.90 3.22
C THR A 61 4.35 -2.43 4.50
N LEU A 62 4.01 -1.85 5.65
CA LEU A 62 4.63 -2.16 6.94
C LEU A 62 3.55 -2.40 7.99
N THR A 63 3.80 -3.35 8.89
CA THR A 63 3.02 -3.49 10.11
C THR A 63 3.15 -2.23 10.97
N ALA A 64 2.21 -2.01 11.90
CA ALA A 64 2.26 -0.87 12.80
C ALA A 64 3.58 -0.82 13.61
N ASP A 65 4.06 -1.98 14.07
CA ASP A 65 5.31 -2.10 14.82
C ASP A 65 6.52 -1.73 13.95
N ALA A 66 6.59 -2.25 12.72
CA ALA A 66 7.68 -1.91 11.79
C ALA A 66 7.65 -0.43 11.38
N TYR A 67 6.47 0.17 11.25
CA TYR A 67 6.35 1.61 10.98
C TYR A 67 6.82 2.46 12.18
N ALA A 68 6.58 1.99 13.40
CA ALA A 68 7.02 2.67 14.62
C ALA A 68 8.55 2.73 14.77
N GLU A 69 9.29 1.82 14.12
CA GLU A 69 10.76 1.91 14.04
C GLU A 69 11.24 3.09 13.17
N LEU A 70 10.40 3.56 12.24
CA LEU A 70 10.72 4.65 11.31
C LEU A 70 10.18 6.00 11.76
N SER A 71 9.06 6.02 12.49
CA SER A 71 8.36 7.22 12.90
C SER A 71 7.80 7.11 14.30
N ASN A 72 8.04 8.14 15.11
CA ASN A 72 7.39 8.30 16.40
C ASN A 72 5.91 8.73 16.29
N ILE A 73 5.44 9.06 15.08
CA ILE A 73 4.05 9.45 14.82
C ILE A 73 3.38 8.29 14.08
N PRO A 74 2.37 7.63 14.66
CA PRO A 74 1.69 6.51 14.01
C PRO A 74 0.96 6.97 12.74
N PHE A 75 0.87 6.08 11.76
CA PHE A 75 0.13 6.41 10.55
C PHE A 75 -1.39 6.44 10.80
N VAL A 76 -2.06 7.52 10.44
CA VAL A 76 -3.50 7.69 10.58
C VAL A 76 -4.20 7.23 9.30
N ILE A 77 -4.85 6.07 9.35
CA ILE A 77 -5.60 5.56 8.20
C ILE A 77 -6.76 6.55 7.88
N PRO A 78 -6.83 7.10 6.66
CA PRO A 78 -7.94 7.97 6.29
C PRO A 78 -9.28 7.25 6.33
N VAL A 79 -10.29 7.88 6.93
CA VAL A 79 -11.67 7.39 6.91
C VAL A 79 -12.39 7.99 5.71
N ALA A 80 -13.19 7.18 5.01
CA ALA A 80 -14.03 7.66 3.92
C ALA A 80 -14.99 8.76 4.44
N PRO A 81 -14.97 9.97 3.86
CA PRO A 81 -15.96 10.99 4.23
C PRO A 81 -17.36 10.57 3.77
N PRO A 82 -18.44 11.12 4.36
CA PRO A 82 -19.81 10.93 3.88
C PRO A 82 -19.96 11.39 2.43
N ALA A 83 -21.00 10.95 1.73
CA ALA A 83 -21.20 11.30 0.31
C ALA A 83 -21.34 12.82 0.09
N ASP A 84 -21.99 13.50 1.03
CA ASP A 84 -22.21 14.93 1.01
C ASP A 84 -21.42 15.64 2.13
N PRO A 85 -20.96 16.89 1.90
CA PRO A 85 -20.35 17.71 2.94
C PRO A 85 -21.34 18.02 4.06
N GLU A 86 -20.82 18.26 5.26
CA GLU A 86 -21.64 18.71 6.39
C GLU A 86 -22.35 20.03 6.05
N PRO A 87 -23.65 20.18 6.34
CA PRO A 87 -24.37 21.42 6.04
C PRO A 87 -23.80 22.59 6.84
N GLY A 88 -23.83 23.79 6.25
CA GLY A 88 -23.49 25.04 6.94
C GLY A 88 -24.70 25.95 7.06
N ALA A 89 -24.82 26.71 8.15
CA ALA A 89 -25.92 27.65 8.36
C ALA A 89 -25.68 29.01 7.69
N THR A 90 -24.41 29.37 7.47
CA THR A 90 -24.00 30.62 6.81
C THR A 90 -23.14 30.33 5.59
N GLN A 91 -23.07 31.28 4.66
CA GLN A 91 -22.25 31.12 3.44
C GLN A 91 -20.77 30.82 3.74
N PRO A 92 -20.10 31.47 4.73
CA PRO A 92 -18.73 31.11 5.11
C PRO A 92 -18.59 29.67 5.61
N GLN A 93 -19.55 29.18 6.41
CA GLN A 93 -19.53 27.80 6.91
C GLN A 93 -19.70 26.79 5.78
N ILE A 94 -20.64 27.03 4.86
CA ILE A 94 -20.86 26.17 3.69
C ILE A 94 -19.57 26.08 2.86
N THR A 95 -18.91 27.21 2.62
CA THR A 95 -17.66 27.26 1.88
C THR A 95 -16.58 26.43 2.57
N GLU A 96 -16.36 26.61 3.88
CA GLU A 96 -15.32 25.87 4.60
C GLU A 96 -15.61 24.37 4.68
N ASN A 97 -16.85 23.97 4.99
CA ASN A 97 -17.24 22.57 5.03
C ASN A 97 -17.01 21.88 3.67
N ASN A 98 -17.30 22.56 2.57
CA ASN A 98 -17.00 22.07 1.22
C ASN A 98 -15.49 21.90 0.98
N GLN A 99 -14.64 22.78 1.50
CA GLN A 99 -13.18 22.68 1.36
C GLN A 99 -12.63 21.50 2.15
N LEU A 100 -13.04 21.36 3.42
CA LEU A 100 -12.64 20.25 4.29
C LEU A 100 -13.07 18.90 3.71
N HIS A 101 -14.32 18.82 3.25
CA HIS A 101 -14.85 17.62 2.62
C HIS A 101 -14.04 17.23 1.36
N LYS A 102 -13.77 18.18 0.45
CA LYS A 102 -12.95 17.92 -0.75
C LYS A 102 -11.54 17.43 -0.39
N ARG A 103 -10.93 17.99 0.65
CA ARG A 103 -9.61 17.55 1.14
C ARG A 103 -9.69 16.13 1.70
N ALA A 104 -10.71 15.81 2.50
CA ALA A 104 -10.91 14.47 3.04
C ALA A 104 -11.11 13.43 1.93
N VAL A 105 -11.92 13.76 0.91
CA VAL A 105 -12.11 12.90 -0.27
C VAL A 105 -10.78 12.66 -0.98
N ALA A 106 -9.98 13.71 -1.23
CA ALA A 106 -8.70 13.57 -1.90
C ALA A 106 -7.71 12.70 -1.12
N ILE A 107 -7.60 12.89 0.20
CA ILE A 107 -6.71 12.09 1.07
C ILE A 107 -7.14 10.62 1.07
N HIS A 108 -8.43 10.34 1.27
CA HIS A 108 -8.95 8.97 1.28
C HIS A 108 -8.78 8.29 -0.08
N SER A 109 -9.14 8.96 -1.17
CA SER A 109 -9.02 8.41 -2.53
C SER A 109 -7.58 8.12 -2.90
N LEU A 110 -6.63 8.99 -2.53
CA LEU A 110 -5.20 8.75 -2.77
C LEU A 110 -4.71 7.52 -2.01
N TYR A 111 -5.04 7.39 -0.73
CA TYR A 111 -4.66 6.23 0.07
C TYR A 111 -5.17 4.91 -0.53
N VAL A 112 -6.45 4.87 -0.93
CA VAL A 112 -7.06 3.70 -1.59
C VAL A 112 -6.38 3.42 -2.94
N ALA A 113 -6.11 4.44 -3.74
CA ALA A 113 -5.49 4.30 -5.05
C ALA A 113 -4.05 3.75 -4.96
N VAL A 114 -3.25 4.25 -4.01
CA VAL A 114 -1.88 3.76 -3.77
C VAL A 114 -1.92 2.31 -3.28
N ASN A 115 -2.78 1.97 -2.32
CA ASN A 115 -2.92 0.57 -1.86
C ASN A 115 -3.30 -0.36 -3.01
N ASN A 116 -4.26 0.03 -3.84
CA ASN A 116 -4.71 -0.77 -4.98
C ASN A 116 -3.60 -0.98 -6.02
N ALA A 117 -2.80 0.06 -6.28
CA ALA A 117 -1.68 -0.04 -7.22
C ALA A 117 -0.56 -0.94 -6.68
N LEU A 118 -0.17 -0.77 -5.42
CA LEU A 118 0.83 -1.63 -4.76
C LEU A 118 0.38 -3.10 -4.71
N ARG A 119 -0.88 -3.33 -4.32
CA ARG A 119 -1.50 -4.66 -4.31
C ARG A 119 -1.44 -5.31 -5.70
N ARG A 120 -1.78 -4.55 -6.74
CA ARG A 120 -1.74 -5.06 -8.11
C ARG A 120 -0.32 -5.42 -8.53
N GLN A 121 0.66 -4.57 -8.26
CA GLN A 121 2.07 -4.86 -8.54
C GLN A 121 2.54 -6.14 -7.85
N LEU A 122 2.10 -6.36 -6.61
CA LEU A 122 2.44 -7.56 -5.85
C LEU A 122 1.80 -8.82 -6.45
N LEU A 123 0.51 -8.77 -6.79
CA LEU A 123 -0.21 -9.87 -7.46
C LEU A 123 0.37 -10.19 -8.84
N ASP A 124 0.83 -9.19 -9.59
CA ASP A 124 1.48 -9.40 -10.89
C ASP A 124 2.87 -10.04 -10.76
N ALA A 125 3.51 -9.93 -9.59
CA ALA A 125 4.86 -10.42 -9.32
C ALA A 125 4.91 -11.82 -8.68
N VAL A 126 3.75 -12.39 -8.33
CA VAL A 126 3.66 -13.69 -7.65
C VAL A 126 2.59 -14.57 -8.31
N PRO A 127 2.90 -15.82 -8.66
CA PRO A 127 1.89 -16.75 -9.15
C PRO A 127 0.78 -16.99 -8.12
N ARG A 128 -0.46 -17.13 -8.61
CA ARG A 128 -1.68 -17.28 -7.79
C ARG A 128 -1.57 -18.38 -6.73
N VAL A 129 -0.84 -19.47 -7.01
CA VAL A 129 -0.68 -20.60 -6.07
C VAL A 129 -0.07 -20.20 -4.72
N TYR A 130 0.71 -19.11 -4.66
CA TYR A 130 1.34 -18.63 -3.42
C TYR A 130 0.50 -17.59 -2.66
N VAL A 131 -0.66 -17.20 -3.19
CA VAL A 131 -1.55 -16.19 -2.59
C VAL A 131 -3.02 -16.60 -2.57
N CYS A 132 -3.38 -17.75 -3.15
CA CYS A 132 -4.77 -18.18 -3.33
C CYS A 132 -5.55 -18.36 -2.01
N ASP A 133 -4.86 -18.56 -0.90
CA ASP A 133 -5.48 -18.64 0.43
C ASP A 133 -6.17 -17.35 0.86
N LEU A 134 -5.73 -16.21 0.31
CA LEU A 134 -6.32 -14.90 0.56
C LEU A 134 -7.41 -14.55 -0.48
N GLU A 135 -7.66 -15.41 -1.46
CA GLU A 135 -8.61 -15.12 -2.53
C GLU A 135 -10.04 -15.42 -2.10
N HIS A 136 -10.91 -14.40 -2.18
CA HIS A 136 -12.34 -14.63 -1.97
C HIS A 136 -13.00 -15.20 -3.24
N PRO A 137 -13.85 -16.24 -3.16
CA PRO A 137 -14.46 -16.86 -4.34
C PRO A 137 -15.25 -15.92 -5.25
N GLN A 138 -15.87 -14.87 -4.69
CA GLN A 138 -16.69 -13.92 -5.44
C GLN A 138 -16.00 -12.60 -5.75
N PHE A 139 -15.00 -12.21 -4.94
CA PHE A 139 -14.44 -10.85 -4.98
C PHE A 139 -12.92 -10.84 -5.21
N ALA A 140 -12.33 -12.02 -5.40
CA ALA A 140 -10.90 -12.23 -5.48
C ALA A 140 -10.17 -11.50 -4.33
N TYR A 141 -9.18 -10.67 -4.67
CA TYR A 141 -8.34 -9.95 -3.70
C TYR A 141 -8.86 -8.54 -3.35
N SER A 142 -10.11 -8.19 -3.67
CA SER A 142 -10.62 -6.82 -3.45
C SER A 142 -10.59 -6.37 -1.99
N HIS A 143 -10.76 -7.32 -1.07
CA HIS A 143 -10.82 -7.13 0.39
C HIS A 143 -9.45 -7.24 1.08
N VAL A 144 -8.41 -7.61 0.32
CA VAL A 144 -7.05 -7.84 0.81
C VAL A 144 -6.23 -6.59 0.53
N THR A 145 -5.45 -6.10 1.48
CA THR A 145 -4.53 -4.98 1.28
C THR A 145 -3.19 -5.44 0.70
N CYS A 146 -2.33 -4.49 0.29
CA CYS A 146 -0.95 -4.83 -0.08
C CYS A 146 -0.21 -5.47 1.11
N LEU A 147 -0.42 -4.93 2.33
CA LEU A 147 0.18 -5.44 3.54
C LEU A 147 -0.28 -6.86 3.88
N ASP A 148 -1.56 -7.18 3.74
CA ASP A 148 -2.07 -8.54 4.00
C ASP A 148 -1.39 -9.59 3.10
N LEU A 149 -1.15 -9.25 1.83
CA LEU A 149 -0.39 -10.10 0.91
C LEU A 149 1.07 -10.25 1.33
N LEU A 150 1.74 -9.15 1.70
CA LEU A 150 3.12 -9.18 2.19
C LEU A 150 3.24 -10.04 3.45
N ASP A 151 2.36 -9.83 4.42
CA ASP A 151 2.34 -10.58 5.68
C ASP A 151 2.11 -12.08 5.44
N HIS A 152 1.20 -12.43 4.52
CA HIS A 152 1.00 -13.82 4.11
C HIS A 152 2.26 -14.43 3.50
N LEU A 153 2.91 -13.73 2.58
CA LEU A 153 4.11 -14.22 1.90
C LEU A 153 5.29 -14.36 2.87
N TRP A 154 5.51 -13.38 3.75
CA TRP A 154 6.53 -13.45 4.80
C TRP A 154 6.29 -14.59 5.77
N ARG A 155 5.05 -14.77 6.22
CA ARG A 155 4.70 -15.84 7.17
C ARG A 155 4.92 -17.23 6.60
N ASN A 156 4.67 -17.43 5.30
CA ASN A 156 4.73 -18.76 4.68
C ASN A 156 6.07 -19.06 4.00
N PHE A 157 6.79 -18.05 3.49
CA PHE A 157 7.99 -18.23 2.67
C PHE A 157 9.19 -17.38 3.11
N GLY A 158 9.03 -16.55 4.15
CA GLY A 158 10.07 -15.65 4.66
C GLY A 158 11.12 -16.29 5.57
N THR A 159 11.18 -17.62 5.67
CA THR A 159 12.22 -18.28 6.46
C THR A 159 13.50 -18.37 5.64
N ILE A 160 14.63 -17.96 6.21
CA ILE A 160 15.95 -18.13 5.57
C ILE A 160 16.21 -19.63 5.43
N SER A 161 16.19 -20.12 4.20
CA SER A 161 16.46 -21.51 3.87
C SER A 161 17.97 -21.76 3.75
N ALA A 162 18.40 -23.02 3.86
CA ALA A 162 19.81 -23.39 3.64
C ALA A 162 20.30 -23.03 2.21
N SER A 163 19.39 -22.94 1.24
CA SER A 163 19.64 -22.43 -0.11
C SER A 163 19.95 -20.93 -0.12
N ASP A 164 19.32 -20.13 0.74
CA ASP A 164 19.55 -18.68 0.84
C ASP A 164 20.95 -18.35 1.39
N LEU A 165 21.54 -19.23 2.21
CA LEU A 165 22.92 -19.08 2.68
C LEU A 165 23.95 -19.35 1.57
N LYS A 166 23.65 -20.21 0.60
CA LYS A 166 24.58 -20.56 -0.48
C LYS A 166 24.73 -19.48 -1.55
N ASN A 167 23.74 -18.58 -1.67
CA ASN A 167 23.77 -17.48 -2.63
C ASN A 167 24.42 -16.19 -2.06
N ASN A 168 24.87 -16.21 -0.81
CA ASN A 168 25.54 -15.08 -0.12
C ASN A 168 27.06 -15.30 0.10
N ILE A 169 27.68 -16.24 -0.62
CA ILE A 169 29.13 -16.50 -0.60
C ILE A 169 29.77 -16.18 -1.95
#